data_AF-A0A961FDE3-F1
#
_entry.id   AF-A0A961FDE3-F1
#
_cell.length_a   1.000
_cell.length_b   1.000
_cell.length_c   1.000
_cell.angle_alpha   90.00
_cell.angle_beta   90.00
_cell.angle_gamma   90.00
#
_symmetry.space_group_name_H-M   'P 1'
#
loop_
_entity.id
_entity.type
_entity.pdbx_description
1 polymer ?
#
loop_
_entity_poly.entity_id
_entity_poly.type
_entity_poly.pdbx_seq_one_letter_code
_entity_poly.pdbx_strand_id
1 'polypeptide(L)'
;MTNNTQKKLRPKEREAIIQSLRAGVTPRAGLQHIQVGRVKEVEALLKDIQRISEGGSAFRIIIGDFGSGKSFFLQLIRSIALEMGLVTVHGDLSPDRRLHATGGQARNLYAELMRNLSTRTKPEGNALASVVERFITEARRQADHAGVSVHEVISERLNHLTEMVGGYDFAKVISAYWQGYEKDQEELKLDAVRWLRGEFSTKTEARTALGVRTIVDDANIYDHFKLMSYFVRQAGYKGFLVNLDEMVNLYKLSSQKARVSNYEQILRI
;
A
#
# COMPACT_ATOMS: atom_id res chain seq x y z
N MET A 1 0.50 -20.63 38.88
CA MET A 1 0.06 -19.22 38.99
C MET A 1 0.51 -18.50 37.72
N THR A 2 -0.34 -18.46 36.70
CA THR A 2 -0.06 -17.73 35.45
C THR A 2 -0.45 -16.28 35.65
N ASN A 3 0.54 -15.39 35.68
CA ASN A 3 0.34 -13.94 35.71
C ASN A 3 -0.38 -13.50 34.43
N ASN A 4 -1.71 -13.47 34.48
CA ASN A 4 -2.56 -12.89 33.46
C ASN A 4 -2.59 -11.37 33.67
N THR A 5 -1.51 -10.67 33.29
CA THR A 5 -1.54 -9.22 33.14
C THR A 5 -2.39 -8.88 31.91
N GLN A 6 -3.72 -8.95 32.05
CA GLN A 6 -4.64 -8.32 31.10
C GLN A 6 -4.36 -6.83 31.10
N LYS A 7 -3.60 -6.38 30.09
CA LYS A 7 -3.30 -4.97 29.86
C LYS A 7 -4.65 -4.22 29.75
N LYS A 8 -4.95 -3.34 30.71
CA LYS A 8 -6.19 -2.56 30.69
C LYS A 8 -6.30 -1.78 29.38
N LEU A 9 -7.39 -1.99 28.65
CA LEU A 9 -7.75 -1.26 27.44
C LEU A 9 -7.79 0.25 27.74
N ARG A 10 -7.15 1.05 26.89
CA ARG A 10 -7.22 2.51 26.97
C ARG A 10 -8.67 2.95 26.74
N PRO A 11 -9.20 3.95 27.47
CA PRO A 11 -10.59 4.39 27.34
C PRO A 11 -11.01 4.71 25.89
N LYS A 12 -10.15 5.41 25.14
CA LYS A 12 -10.38 5.75 23.72
C LYS A 12 -10.48 4.52 22.82
N GLU A 13 -9.63 3.52 23.04
CA GLU A 13 -9.62 2.28 22.26
C GLU A 13 -10.88 1.45 22.55
N ARG A 14 -11.28 1.37 23.83
CA ARG A 14 -12.54 0.73 24.24
C ARG A 14 -13.76 1.39 23.61
N GLU A 15 -13.82 2.72 23.60
CA GLU A 15 -14.94 3.46 23.04
C GLU A 15 -15.05 3.28 21.52
N ALA A 16 -13.91 3.33 20.81
CA ALA A 16 -13.86 3.05 19.37
C ALA A 16 -14.36 1.64 19.04
N ILE A 17 -13.95 0.62 19.81
CA ILE A 17 -14.46 -0.75 19.64
C ILE A 17 -15.97 -0.80 19.80
N ILE A 18 -16.51 -0.24 20.89
CA ILE A 18 -17.95 -0.29 21.19
C ILE A 18 -18.77 0.45 20.12
N GLN A 19 -18.32 1.62 19.65
CA GLN A 19 -19.02 2.39 18.62
C GLN A 19 -19.08 1.64 17.28
N SER A 20 -17.96 1.06 16.83
CA SER A 20 -17.93 0.28 15.59
C SER A 20 -18.86 -0.94 15.68
N LEU A 21 -18.81 -1.69 16.79
CA LEU A 21 -19.69 -2.85 16.98
C LEU A 21 -21.18 -2.46 17.03
N ARG A 22 -21.53 -1.33 17.69
CA ARG A 22 -22.90 -0.81 17.70
C ARG A 22 -23.41 -0.43 16.30
N ALA A 23 -22.53 0.08 15.45
CA ALA A 23 -22.86 0.44 14.07
C ALA A 23 -22.82 -0.77 13.11
N GLY A 24 -22.55 -1.99 13.60
CA GLY A 24 -22.44 -3.18 12.77
C GLY A 24 -21.21 -3.20 11.86
N VAL A 25 -20.17 -2.40 12.16
CA VAL A 25 -18.95 -2.28 11.36
C VAL A 25 -17.72 -2.82 12.09
N THR A 26 -16.71 -3.20 11.34
CA THR A 26 -15.44 -3.69 11.88
C THR A 26 -14.68 -2.55 12.59
N PRO A 27 -14.26 -2.72 13.87
CA PRO A 27 -13.44 -1.73 14.56
C PRO A 27 -12.09 -1.50 13.88
N ARG A 28 -11.64 -0.24 13.80
CA ARG A 28 -10.32 0.10 13.23
C ARG A 28 -9.15 -0.16 14.19
N ALA A 29 -9.43 -0.25 15.49
CA ALA A 29 -8.46 -0.50 16.55
C ALA A 29 -9.00 -1.53 17.55
N GLY A 30 -8.09 -2.21 18.26
CA GLY A 30 -8.47 -3.11 19.35
C GLY A 30 -9.05 -4.46 18.92
N LEU A 31 -8.89 -4.85 17.64
CA LEU A 31 -9.40 -6.10 17.07
C LEU A 31 -8.93 -7.34 17.83
N GLN A 32 -7.70 -7.31 18.33
CA GLN A 32 -7.09 -8.39 19.11
C GLN A 32 -7.87 -8.73 20.39
N HIS A 33 -8.72 -7.83 20.89
CA HIS A 33 -9.50 -8.04 22.11
C HIS A 33 -10.84 -8.73 21.87
N ILE A 34 -11.29 -8.76 20.61
CA ILE A 34 -12.61 -9.28 20.21
C ILE A 34 -12.51 -10.42 19.21
N GLN A 35 -11.30 -10.80 18.82
CA GLN A 35 -11.08 -11.93 17.92
C GLN A 35 -11.49 -13.23 18.61
N VAL A 36 -12.42 -13.96 17.99
CA VAL A 36 -12.82 -15.30 18.41
C VAL A 36 -12.69 -16.25 17.21
N GLY A 37 -12.01 -17.39 17.41
CA GLY A 37 -11.81 -18.40 16.37
C GLY A 37 -10.81 -17.99 15.27
N ARG A 38 -10.85 -18.73 14.14
CA ARG A 38 -10.00 -18.53 12.95
C ARG A 38 -8.49 -18.68 13.16
N VAL A 39 -8.10 -19.45 14.19
CA VAL A 39 -6.68 -19.62 14.57
C VAL A 39 -5.86 -20.14 13.38
N LYS A 40 -6.36 -21.16 12.66
CA LYS A 40 -5.66 -21.75 11.52
C LYS A 40 -5.50 -20.77 10.35
N GLU A 41 -6.54 -19.97 10.07
CA GLU A 41 -6.50 -18.96 9.02
C GLU A 41 -5.53 -17.83 9.36
N VAL A 42 -5.51 -17.38 10.62
CA VAL A 42 -4.53 -16.39 11.08
C VAL A 42 -3.11 -16.93 11.00
N GLU A 43 -2.86 -18.17 11.46
CA GLU A 43 -1.56 -18.83 11.36
C GLU A 43 -1.09 -18.97 9.91
N ALA A 44 -1.99 -19.27 8.97
CA ALA A 44 -1.65 -19.36 7.55
C ALA A 44 -1.19 -17.99 6.99
N LEU A 45 -1.94 -16.92 7.28
CA LEU A 45 -1.59 -15.58 6.81
C LEU A 45 -0.36 -15.00 7.53
N LEU A 46 -0.13 -15.36 8.79
CA LEU A 46 1.11 -15.05 9.49
C LEU A 46 2.34 -15.63 8.79
N LYS A 47 2.26 -16.89 8.33
CA LYS A 47 3.33 -17.52 7.54
C LYS A 47 3.56 -16.79 6.22
N ASP A 48 2.50 -16.32 5.57
CA ASP A 48 2.62 -15.51 4.35
C ASP A 48 3.28 -14.15 4.61
N ILE A 49 2.88 -13.46 5.69
CA ILE A 49 3.50 -12.17 6.08
C ILE A 49 4.99 -12.39 6.40
N GLN A 50 5.34 -13.48 7.09
CA GLN A 50 6.74 -13.81 7.36
C GLN A 50 7.51 -14.04 6.05
N ARG A 51 6.95 -14.81 5.10
CA ARG A 51 7.55 -14.99 3.77
C ARG A 51 7.76 -13.66 3.05
N ILE A 52 6.78 -12.76 3.09
CA ILE A 52 6.89 -11.41 2.50
C ILE A 52 8.02 -10.62 3.19
N SER A 53 8.15 -10.74 4.51
CA SER A 53 9.20 -10.10 5.31
C SER A 53 10.60 -10.50 4.83
N GLU A 54 10.76 -11.77 4.48
CA GLU A 54 12.00 -12.39 4.00
C GLU A 54 12.27 -12.15 2.50
N GLY A 55 11.39 -11.43 1.79
CA GLY A 55 11.57 -11.05 0.39
C GLY A 55 10.83 -11.93 -0.62
N GLY A 56 10.01 -12.87 -0.15
CA GLY A 56 9.11 -13.64 -1.00
C GLY A 56 7.81 -12.89 -1.33
N SER A 57 6.94 -13.56 -2.08
CA SER A 57 5.59 -13.10 -2.40
C SER A 57 4.54 -14.13 -1.97
N ALA A 58 3.30 -13.66 -1.80
CA ALA A 58 2.16 -14.51 -1.51
C ALA A 58 0.87 -13.87 -2.08
N PHE A 59 -0.07 -14.72 -2.48
CA PHE A 59 -1.40 -14.31 -2.93
C PHE A 59 -2.46 -15.18 -2.25
N ARG A 60 -3.55 -14.57 -1.78
CA ARG A 60 -4.65 -15.23 -1.09
C ARG A 60 -5.99 -14.68 -1.53
N ILE A 61 -6.97 -15.58 -1.65
CA ILE A 61 -8.39 -15.23 -1.81
C ILE A 61 -9.12 -15.75 -0.58
N ILE A 62 -9.82 -14.86 0.12
CA ILE A 62 -10.63 -15.21 1.29
C ILE A 62 -12.08 -15.29 0.86
N ILE A 63 -12.66 -16.48 0.97
CA ILE A 63 -14.03 -16.79 0.55
C ILE A 63 -14.86 -17.13 1.79
N GLY A 64 -16.11 -16.70 1.80
CA GLY A 64 -17.07 -17.01 2.86
C GLY A 64 -18.35 -16.21 2.71
N ASP A 65 -19.39 -16.64 3.41
CA ASP A 65 -20.73 -16.03 3.30
C ASP A 65 -20.76 -14.57 3.76
N PHE A 66 -21.80 -13.83 3.36
CA PHE A 66 -22.05 -12.49 3.86
C PHE A 66 -22.20 -12.51 5.39
N GLY A 67 -21.62 -11.53 6.09
CA GLY A 67 -21.63 -11.50 7.56
C GLY A 67 -20.66 -12.46 8.26
N SER A 68 -19.92 -13.32 7.54
CA SER A 68 -18.96 -14.26 8.16
C SER A 68 -17.72 -13.58 8.79
N GLY A 69 -17.56 -12.26 8.67
CA GLY A 69 -16.43 -11.53 9.25
C GLY A 69 -15.19 -11.47 8.36
N LYS A 70 -15.33 -11.53 7.03
CA LYS A 70 -14.20 -11.40 6.08
C LYS A 70 -13.49 -10.06 6.20
N SER A 71 -14.24 -8.96 6.21
CA SER A 71 -13.69 -7.61 6.37
C SER A 71 -12.97 -7.44 7.72
N PHE A 72 -13.55 -8.01 8.77
CA PHE A 72 -12.90 -8.09 10.09
C PHE A 72 -11.57 -8.83 10.02
N PHE A 73 -11.56 -9.99 9.37
CA PHE A 73 -10.36 -10.80 9.21
C PHE A 73 -9.29 -10.08 8.39
N LEU A 74 -9.63 -9.45 7.27
CA LEU A 74 -8.70 -8.64 6.46
C LEU A 74 -8.08 -7.49 7.28
N GLN A 75 -8.89 -6.81 8.10
CA GLN A 75 -8.40 -5.73 8.95
C GLN A 75 -7.48 -6.26 10.05
N LEU A 76 -7.77 -7.42 10.64
CA LEU A 76 -6.89 -8.08 11.61
C LEU A 76 -5.52 -8.41 10.99
N ILE A 77 -5.51 -9.04 9.81
CA ILE A 77 -4.26 -9.37 9.09
C ILE A 77 -3.47 -8.11 8.74
N ARG A 78 -4.16 -7.04 8.35
CA ARG A 78 -3.53 -5.72 8.15
C ARG A 78 -2.85 -5.21 9.42
N SER A 79 -3.54 -5.24 10.56
CA SER A 79 -2.97 -4.79 11.84
C SER A 79 -1.73 -5.61 12.22
N ILE A 80 -1.77 -6.93 12.02
CA ILE A 80 -0.63 -7.82 12.24
C ILE A 80 0.55 -7.45 11.32
N ALA A 81 0.29 -7.26 10.02
CA ALA A 81 1.34 -6.88 9.07
C ALA A 81 2.02 -5.54 9.42
N LEU A 82 1.24 -4.55 9.88
CA LEU A 82 1.77 -3.27 10.37
C LEU A 82 2.69 -3.46 11.58
N GLU A 83 2.28 -4.28 12.56
CA GLU A 83 3.10 -4.59 13.74
C GLU A 83 4.39 -5.34 13.37
N MET A 84 4.34 -6.19 12.34
CA MET A 84 5.50 -6.88 11.77
C MET A 84 6.38 -5.97 10.88
N GLY A 85 6.04 -4.69 10.74
CA GLY A 85 6.86 -3.69 10.06
C GLY A 85 6.68 -3.65 8.54
N LEU A 86 5.60 -4.23 8.01
CA LEU A 86 5.20 -4.06 6.61
C LEU A 86 4.48 -2.71 6.42
N VAL A 87 4.48 -2.23 5.18
CA VAL A 87 3.58 -1.19 4.69
C VAL A 87 2.32 -1.86 4.16
N THR A 88 1.15 -1.32 4.47
CA THR A 88 -0.12 -1.88 4.01
C THR A 88 -0.94 -0.87 3.23
N VAL A 89 -1.62 -1.30 2.17
CA VAL A 89 -2.70 -0.54 1.53
C VAL A 89 -4.00 -1.33 1.63
N HIS A 90 -5.12 -0.63 1.69
CA HIS A 90 -6.43 -1.28 1.76
C HIS A 90 -7.49 -0.47 1.01
N GLY A 91 -8.46 -1.15 0.43
CA GLY A 91 -9.58 -0.50 -0.25
C GLY A 91 -10.62 -1.49 -0.76
N ASP A 92 -11.81 -0.96 -0.99
CA ASP A 92 -12.95 -1.74 -1.47
C ASP A 92 -13.03 -1.66 -2.99
N LEU A 93 -13.20 -2.83 -3.62
CA LEU A 93 -13.50 -2.91 -5.04
C LEU A 93 -14.93 -2.42 -5.30
N SER A 94 -15.11 -1.67 -6.37
CA SER A 94 -16.40 -1.16 -6.83
C SER A 94 -16.41 -1.07 -8.36
N PRO A 95 -17.55 -0.80 -9.01
CA PRO A 95 -17.56 -0.58 -10.45
C PRO A 95 -16.57 0.50 -10.93
N ASP A 96 -16.31 1.52 -10.11
CA ASP A 96 -15.43 2.65 -10.42
C ASP A 96 -14.01 2.50 -9.87
N ARG A 97 -13.75 1.48 -9.04
CA ARG A 97 -12.44 1.10 -8.51
C ARG A 97 -12.25 -0.40 -8.67
N ARG A 98 -11.65 -0.80 -9.79
CA ARG A 98 -11.54 -2.22 -10.18
C ARG A 98 -10.18 -2.50 -10.82
N LEU A 99 -9.80 -3.78 -10.91
CA LEU A 99 -8.44 -4.18 -11.29
C LEU A 99 -8.12 -3.98 -12.77
N HIS A 100 -9.13 -4.01 -13.64
CA HIS A 100 -8.96 -3.81 -15.07
C HIS A 100 -10.03 -2.88 -15.63
N ALA A 101 -9.58 -1.86 -16.36
CA ALA A 101 -10.44 -0.94 -17.09
C ALA A 101 -9.65 -0.23 -18.21
N THR A 102 -10.32 0.68 -18.93
CA THR A 102 -9.70 1.57 -19.92
C THR A 102 -10.15 3.03 -19.75
N GLY A 103 -10.87 3.32 -18.66
CA GLY A 103 -11.56 4.60 -18.41
C GLY A 103 -11.09 5.30 -17.13
N GLY A 104 -9.97 4.89 -16.55
CA GLY A 104 -9.39 5.43 -15.32
C GLY A 104 -9.80 4.68 -14.05
N GLN A 105 -10.68 3.66 -14.10
CA GLN A 105 -11.18 2.99 -12.90
C GLN A 105 -10.10 2.17 -12.18
N ALA A 106 -9.12 1.63 -12.91
CA ALA A 106 -8.00 0.91 -12.31
C ALA A 106 -7.00 1.88 -11.69
N ARG A 107 -6.73 3.01 -12.36
CA ARG A 107 -5.98 4.12 -11.76
C ARG A 107 -6.65 4.66 -10.51
N ASN A 108 -7.98 4.83 -10.51
CA ASN A 108 -8.73 5.29 -9.34
C ASN A 108 -8.60 4.33 -8.15
N LEU A 109 -8.60 3.01 -8.40
CA LEU A 109 -8.32 2.01 -7.37
C LEU A 109 -6.90 2.19 -6.82
N TYR A 110 -5.90 2.31 -7.70
CA TYR A 110 -4.52 2.53 -7.28
C TYR A 110 -4.37 3.81 -6.43
N ALA A 111 -4.98 4.92 -6.85
CA ALA A 111 -4.93 6.18 -6.12
C ALA A 111 -5.57 6.10 -4.74
N GLU A 112 -6.73 5.45 -4.63
CA GLU A 112 -7.38 5.20 -3.34
C GLU A 112 -6.48 4.34 -2.43
N LEU A 113 -5.85 3.30 -2.97
CA LEU A 113 -4.93 2.44 -2.21
C LEU A 113 -3.71 3.22 -1.72
N MET A 114 -3.10 4.05 -2.56
CA MET A 114 -1.94 4.87 -2.19
C MET A 114 -2.31 5.95 -1.17
N ARG A 115 -3.52 6.51 -1.24
CA ARG A 115 -4.08 7.39 -0.21
C ARG A 115 -4.24 6.65 1.13
N ASN A 116 -4.67 5.40 1.08
CA ASN A 116 -4.86 4.53 2.25
C ASN A 116 -3.58 3.81 2.71
N LEU A 117 -2.43 4.12 2.09
CA LEU A 117 -1.14 3.57 2.48
C LEU A 117 -0.82 3.92 3.93
N SER A 118 -0.57 2.87 4.71
CA SER A 118 -0.41 2.91 6.15
C SER A 118 0.91 2.28 6.57
N THR A 119 1.50 2.81 7.63
CA THR A 119 2.66 2.25 8.33
C THR A 119 2.32 2.06 9.80
N ARG A 120 3.15 1.35 10.56
CA ARG A 120 2.92 1.17 12.01
C ARG A 120 2.75 2.48 12.77
N THR A 121 3.51 3.50 12.39
CA THR A 121 3.47 4.84 13.02
C THR A 121 2.32 5.71 12.51
N LYS A 122 1.71 5.36 11.36
CA LYS A 122 0.58 6.08 10.76
C LYS A 122 -0.44 5.08 10.20
N PRO A 123 -1.21 4.40 11.09
CA PRO A 123 -2.13 3.32 10.70
C PRO A 123 -3.40 3.81 10.00
N GLU A 124 -3.72 5.10 10.08
CA GLU A 124 -4.95 5.70 9.52
C GLU A 124 -4.83 6.12 8.04
N GLY A 125 -3.72 5.78 7.37
CA GLY A 125 -3.46 6.13 5.96
C GLY A 125 -2.61 7.38 5.75
N ASN A 126 -2.49 7.82 4.50
CA ASN A 126 -1.69 8.96 4.04
C ASN A 126 -0.21 8.90 4.47
N ALA A 127 0.37 7.71 4.57
CA ALA A 127 1.75 7.52 5.01
C ALA A 127 2.79 7.55 3.87
N LEU A 128 2.35 7.66 2.62
CA LEU A 128 3.25 7.59 1.45
C LEU A 128 4.38 8.63 1.50
N ALA A 129 4.07 9.90 1.80
CA ALA A 129 5.09 10.94 1.94
C ALA A 129 6.13 10.57 3.02
N SER A 130 5.67 10.07 4.18
CA SER A 130 6.55 9.62 5.26
C SER A 130 7.40 8.40 4.89
N VAL A 131 6.93 7.53 3.99
CA VAL A 131 7.74 6.44 3.43
C VAL A 131 8.87 7.00 2.55
N VAL A 132 8.55 7.98 1.70
CA VAL A 132 9.55 8.66 0.84
C VAL A 132 10.57 9.42 1.70
N GLU A 133 10.11 10.20 2.67
CA GLU A 133 10.99 10.93 3.62
C GLU A 133 11.93 9.99 4.37
N ARG A 134 11.43 8.82 4.81
CA ARG A 134 12.27 7.81 5.47
C ARG A 134 13.33 7.26 4.53
N PHE A 135 12.99 6.96 3.27
CA PHE A 135 13.97 6.52 2.26
C PHE A 135 15.07 7.57 2.06
N ILE A 136 14.68 8.83 1.87
CA ILE A 136 15.61 9.95 1.69
C ILE A 136 16.51 10.13 2.91
N THR A 137 15.94 10.08 4.11
CA THR A 137 16.71 10.19 5.37
C THR A 137 17.78 9.11 5.47
N GLU A 138 17.45 7.87 5.12
CA GLU A 138 18.41 6.77 5.11
C GLU A 138 19.46 6.92 4.00
N ALA A 139 19.07 7.39 2.81
CA ALA A 139 20.01 7.67 1.73
C ALA A 139 21.01 8.78 2.11
N ARG A 140 20.56 9.84 2.79
CA ARG A 140 21.43 10.90 3.33
C ARG A 140 22.42 10.36 4.34
N ARG A 141 21.95 9.56 5.29
CA ARG A 141 22.81 8.93 6.31
C ARG A 141 23.91 8.08 5.65
N GLN A 142 23.57 7.30 4.63
CA GLN A 142 24.54 6.52 3.87
C GLN A 142 25.51 7.41 3.08
N ALA A 143 25.04 8.48 2.46
CA ALA A 143 25.85 9.43 1.71
C ALA A 143 26.89 10.12 2.62
N ASP A 144 26.45 10.59 3.80
CA ASP A 144 27.30 11.21 4.82
C ASP A 144 28.39 10.24 5.31
N HIS A 145 28.06 8.96 5.50
CA HIS A 145 29.02 7.94 5.90
C HIS A 145 30.03 7.57 4.81
N ALA A 146 29.60 7.54 3.55
CA ALA A 146 30.44 7.15 2.42
C ALA A 146 31.19 8.33 1.78
N GLY A 147 30.86 9.58 2.13
CA GLY A 147 31.47 10.77 1.55
C GLY A 147 31.08 11.02 0.09
N VAL A 148 29.91 10.54 -0.33
CA VAL A 148 29.36 10.68 -1.70
C VAL A 148 28.12 11.56 -1.71
N SER A 149 27.61 11.93 -2.89
CA SER A 149 26.38 12.72 -2.97
C SER A 149 25.14 11.89 -2.62
N VAL A 150 24.13 12.53 -2.02
CA VAL A 150 22.82 11.88 -1.74
C VAL A 150 22.17 11.40 -3.03
N HIS A 151 22.34 12.15 -4.11
CA HIS A 151 21.84 11.79 -5.43
C HIS A 151 22.43 10.47 -5.95
N GLU A 152 23.74 10.25 -5.78
CA GLU A 152 24.40 8.99 -6.13
C GLU A 152 23.82 7.81 -5.36
N VAL A 153 23.63 7.95 -4.04
CA VAL A 153 23.03 6.90 -3.21
C VAL A 153 21.59 6.60 -3.63
N ILE A 154 20.77 7.62 -3.91
CA ILE A 154 19.40 7.41 -4.40
C ILE A 154 19.42 6.64 -5.72
N SER A 155 20.29 7.05 -6.66
CA SER A 155 20.42 6.40 -7.95
C SER A 155 20.86 4.94 -7.82
N GLU A 156 21.84 4.65 -6.95
CA GLU A 156 22.33 3.29 -6.70
C GLU A 156 21.22 2.40 -6.12
N ARG A 157 20.56 2.88 -5.05
CA ARG A 157 19.51 2.12 -4.36
C ARG A 157 18.28 1.86 -5.23
N LEU A 158 18.02 2.73 -6.20
CA LEU A 158 16.89 2.59 -7.12
C LEU A 158 17.26 1.99 -8.48
N ASN A 159 18.54 1.64 -8.70
CA ASN A 159 19.01 1.14 -9.99
C ASN A 159 18.23 -0.10 -10.45
N HIS A 160 17.96 -1.04 -9.55
CA HIS A 160 17.20 -2.25 -9.91
C HIS A 160 15.75 -1.97 -10.32
N LEU A 161 15.11 -0.90 -9.82
CA LEU A 161 13.76 -0.55 -10.28
C LEU A 161 13.79 -0.19 -11.76
N THR A 162 14.88 0.40 -12.26
CA THR A 162 14.97 0.85 -13.66
C THR A 162 14.86 -0.28 -14.67
N GLU A 163 15.11 -1.53 -14.25
CA GLU A 163 14.92 -2.75 -15.05
C GLU A 163 13.44 -3.16 -15.15
N MET A 164 12.58 -2.61 -14.27
CA MET A 164 11.15 -2.90 -14.21
C MET A 164 10.33 -1.92 -15.05
N VAL A 165 9.15 -2.34 -15.49
CA VAL A 165 8.21 -1.50 -16.25
C VAL A 165 7.82 -0.27 -15.42
N GLY A 166 8.10 0.92 -15.95
CA GLY A 166 7.82 2.20 -15.28
C GLY A 166 8.87 2.65 -14.24
N GLY A 167 9.88 1.83 -13.95
CA GLY A 167 10.78 2.10 -12.83
C GLY A 167 11.80 3.21 -13.07
N TYR A 168 12.16 3.50 -14.32
CA TYR A 168 12.99 4.68 -14.65
C TYR A 168 12.30 5.99 -14.22
N ASP A 169 11.02 6.16 -14.58
CA ASP A 169 10.25 7.34 -14.19
C ASP A 169 9.99 7.34 -12.67
N PHE A 170 9.76 6.17 -12.05
CA PHE A 170 9.64 6.05 -10.60
C PHE A 170 10.89 6.56 -9.87
N ALA A 171 12.09 6.12 -10.29
CA ALA A 171 13.35 6.59 -9.73
C ALA A 171 13.52 8.10 -9.91
N LYS A 172 13.18 8.61 -11.10
CA LYS A 172 13.19 10.05 -11.39
C LYS A 172 12.24 10.83 -10.47
N VAL A 173 11.06 10.31 -10.17
CA VAL A 173 10.11 10.93 -9.22
C VAL A 173 10.68 11.00 -7.81
N ILE A 174 11.35 9.95 -7.33
CA ILE A 174 12.02 9.99 -6.03
C ILE A 174 13.17 11.00 -6.01
N SER A 175 13.97 11.08 -7.08
CA SER A 175 15.01 12.11 -7.23
C SER A 175 14.42 13.52 -7.29
N ALA A 176 13.27 13.72 -7.93
CA ALA A 176 12.56 15.00 -7.94
C ALA A 176 12.08 15.40 -6.53
N TYR A 177 11.57 14.44 -5.75
CA TYR A 177 11.24 14.68 -4.34
C TYR A 177 12.47 15.13 -3.54
N TRP A 178 13.62 14.48 -3.73
CA TRP A 178 14.88 14.91 -3.09
C TRP A 178 15.29 16.32 -3.50
N GLN A 179 15.28 16.63 -4.79
CA GLN A 179 15.61 17.97 -5.29
C GLN A 179 14.67 19.03 -4.71
N GLY A 180 13.39 18.70 -4.58
CA GLY A 180 12.40 19.58 -3.97
C GLY A 180 12.65 19.79 -2.48
N TYR A 181 13.12 18.77 -1.77
CA TYR A 181 13.54 18.90 -0.38
C TYR A 181 14.82 19.74 -0.24
N GLU A 182 15.84 19.49 -1.06
CA GLU A 182 17.14 20.17 -0.99
C GLU A 182 17.04 21.67 -1.34
N LYS A 183 16.12 22.02 -2.26
CA LYS A 183 15.93 23.40 -2.75
C LYS A 183 14.73 24.12 -2.13
N ASP A 184 14.11 23.54 -1.10
CA ASP A 184 12.88 24.06 -0.46
C ASP A 184 11.72 24.32 -1.46
N GLN A 185 11.64 23.52 -2.53
CA GLN A 185 10.55 23.57 -3.52
C GLN A 185 9.41 22.63 -3.12
N GLU A 186 8.47 23.16 -2.33
CA GLU A 186 7.31 22.38 -1.83
C GLU A 186 6.46 21.78 -2.95
N GLU A 187 6.22 22.54 -4.02
CA GLU A 187 5.43 22.10 -5.18
C GLU A 187 6.03 20.85 -5.83
N LEU A 188 7.36 20.78 -5.98
CA LEU A 188 8.03 19.62 -6.58
C LEU A 188 7.90 18.36 -5.71
N LYS A 189 7.91 18.51 -4.38
CA LYS A 189 7.65 17.40 -3.45
C LYS A 189 6.20 16.93 -3.54
N LEU A 190 5.25 17.86 -3.60
CA LEU A 190 3.82 17.56 -3.74
C LEU A 190 3.53 16.84 -5.05
N ASP A 191 4.10 17.31 -6.16
CA ASP A 191 3.97 16.66 -7.47
C ASP A 191 4.59 15.26 -7.47
N ALA A 192 5.74 15.06 -6.83
CA ALA A 192 6.33 13.74 -6.73
C ALA A 192 5.42 12.76 -5.98
N VAL A 193 4.84 13.18 -4.84
CA VAL A 193 3.86 12.37 -4.10
C VAL A 193 2.60 12.15 -4.93
N ARG A 194 2.11 13.15 -5.65
CA ARG A 194 0.95 13.08 -6.54
C ARG A 194 1.16 12.03 -7.65
N TRP A 195 2.37 11.95 -8.21
CA TRP A 195 2.72 10.91 -9.20
C TRP A 195 2.75 9.52 -8.59
N LEU A 196 3.38 9.36 -7.42
CA LEU A 196 3.41 8.07 -6.71
C LEU A 196 2.01 7.58 -6.31
N ARG A 197 1.06 8.50 -6.11
CA ARG A 197 -0.37 8.20 -5.89
C ARG A 197 -1.14 7.91 -7.18
N GLY A 198 -0.59 8.13 -8.36
CA GLY A 198 -1.33 7.98 -9.62
C GLY A 198 -2.40 9.05 -9.83
N GLU A 199 -2.21 10.25 -9.29
CA GLU A 199 -3.18 11.37 -9.33
C GLU A 199 -2.95 12.32 -10.53
N PHE A 200 -1.99 12.01 -11.42
CA PHE A 200 -1.85 12.71 -12.71
C PHE A 200 -2.81 12.13 -13.74
N SER A 201 -3.54 13.02 -14.41
CA SER A 201 -4.52 12.58 -15.42
C SER A 201 -3.92 12.42 -16.80
N THR A 202 -2.84 13.17 -17.11
CA THR A 202 -2.20 13.17 -18.42
C THR A 202 -0.68 13.08 -18.31
N LYS A 203 -0.04 12.48 -19.33
CA LYS A 203 1.43 12.43 -19.45
C LYS A 203 2.04 13.82 -19.62
N THR A 204 1.34 14.73 -20.29
CA THR A 204 1.78 16.12 -20.50
C THR A 204 1.92 16.85 -19.16
N GLU A 205 0.91 16.74 -18.30
CA GLU A 205 0.92 17.37 -16.97
C GLU A 205 2.06 16.82 -16.11
N ALA A 206 2.22 15.50 -16.05
CA ALA A 206 3.31 14.86 -15.30
C ALA A 206 4.70 15.23 -15.86
N ARG A 207 4.82 15.36 -17.18
CA ARG A 207 6.06 15.80 -17.83
C ARG A 207 6.41 17.25 -17.49
N THR A 208 5.43 18.15 -17.46
CA THR A 208 5.65 19.54 -17.08
C THR A 208 6.08 19.66 -15.61
N ALA A 209 5.42 18.92 -14.72
CA ALA A 209 5.70 18.94 -13.29
C ALA A 209 7.03 18.28 -12.90
N LEU A 210 7.32 17.10 -13.45
CA LEU A 210 8.41 16.22 -12.97
C LEU A 210 9.39 15.79 -14.07
N GLY A 211 9.13 16.15 -15.32
CA GLY A 211 9.95 15.72 -16.46
C GLY A 211 9.84 14.22 -16.81
N VAL A 212 8.88 13.50 -16.24
CA VAL A 212 8.64 12.06 -16.50
C VAL A 212 7.87 11.85 -17.81
N ARG A 213 7.93 10.63 -18.37
CA ARG A 213 7.27 10.30 -19.65
C ARG A 213 5.99 9.48 -19.47
N THR A 214 5.81 8.88 -18.30
CA THR A 214 4.70 7.99 -17.98
C THR A 214 3.92 8.50 -16.76
N ILE A 215 2.73 7.92 -16.57
CA ILE A 215 1.89 8.07 -15.38
C ILE A 215 1.41 6.67 -14.99
N VAL A 216 0.91 6.55 -13.76
CA VAL A 216 0.08 5.41 -13.41
C VAL A 216 -1.21 5.48 -14.21
N ASP A 217 -1.51 4.43 -14.97
CA ASP A 217 -2.73 4.30 -15.77
C ASP A 217 -3.35 2.91 -15.59
N ASP A 218 -4.52 2.70 -16.18
CA ASP A 218 -5.26 1.46 -16.01
C ASP A 218 -4.50 0.20 -16.46
N ALA A 219 -3.56 0.33 -17.40
CA ALA A 219 -2.82 -0.79 -17.95
C ALA A 219 -1.61 -1.20 -17.10
N ASN A 220 -1.08 -0.29 -16.28
CA ASN A 220 0.19 -0.47 -15.59
C ASN A 220 0.09 -0.46 -14.05
N ILE A 221 -1.11 -0.49 -13.47
CA ILE A 221 -1.28 -0.45 -12.00
C ILE A 221 -0.55 -1.60 -11.29
N TYR A 222 -0.49 -2.78 -11.91
CA TYR A 222 0.14 -3.94 -11.29
C TYR A 222 1.66 -3.80 -11.26
N ASP A 223 2.26 -3.26 -12.32
CA ASP A 223 3.69 -2.96 -12.35
C ASP A 223 4.05 -1.90 -11.28
N HIS A 224 3.18 -0.91 -11.06
CA HIS A 224 3.37 0.06 -9.99
C HIS A 224 3.25 -0.55 -8.58
N PHE A 225 2.42 -1.58 -8.36
CA PHE A 225 2.47 -2.31 -7.09
C PHE A 225 3.80 -3.05 -6.88
N LYS A 226 4.42 -3.57 -7.95
CA LYS A 226 5.76 -4.18 -7.87
C LYS A 226 6.84 -3.14 -7.58
N LEU A 227 6.78 -1.99 -8.23
CA LEU A 227 7.69 -0.87 -7.95
C LEU A 227 7.56 -0.41 -6.50
N MET A 228 6.33 -0.25 -6.01
CA MET A 228 6.07 0.14 -4.63
C MET A 228 6.54 -0.92 -3.64
N SER A 229 6.34 -2.22 -3.92
CA SER A 229 6.77 -3.31 -3.03
C SER A 229 8.28 -3.37 -2.88
N TYR A 230 9.03 -3.10 -3.96
CA TYR A 230 10.47 -2.95 -3.89
C TYR A 230 10.86 -1.67 -3.14
N PHE A 231 10.24 -0.53 -3.49
CA PHE A 231 10.56 0.76 -2.90
C PHE A 231 10.36 0.80 -1.38
N VAL A 232 9.29 0.21 -0.84
CA VAL A 232 9.10 0.20 0.63
C VAL A 232 10.19 -0.59 1.35
N ARG A 233 10.76 -1.62 0.72
CA ARG A 233 11.93 -2.33 1.28
C ARG A 233 13.17 -1.46 1.25
N GLN A 234 13.39 -0.70 0.17
CA GLN A 234 14.44 0.32 0.12
C GLN A 234 14.20 1.41 1.18
N ALA A 235 12.97 1.78 1.49
CA ALA A 235 12.68 2.69 2.60
C ALA A 235 12.88 2.07 4.00
N GLY A 236 13.31 0.80 4.10
CA GLY A 236 13.62 0.11 5.35
C GLY A 236 12.42 -0.56 6.02
N TYR A 237 11.32 -0.76 5.30
CA TYR A 237 10.20 -1.59 5.75
C TYR A 237 10.41 -3.06 5.39
N LYS A 238 9.71 -3.96 6.08
CA LYS A 238 9.87 -5.41 5.88
C LYS A 238 9.15 -5.94 4.64
N GLY A 239 8.21 -5.19 4.07
CA GLY A 239 7.49 -5.61 2.86
C GLY A 239 6.23 -4.79 2.62
N PHE A 240 5.42 -5.23 1.67
CA PHE A 240 4.22 -4.55 1.21
C PHE A 240 3.04 -5.53 1.16
N LEU A 241 1.90 -5.13 1.74
CA LEU A 241 0.66 -5.92 1.74
C LEU A 241 -0.47 -5.10 1.10
N VAL A 242 -1.12 -5.68 0.09
CA VAL A 242 -2.30 -5.10 -0.58
C VAL A 242 -3.54 -5.88 -0.13
N ASN A 243 -4.45 -5.22 0.57
CA ASN A 243 -5.72 -5.81 0.99
C ASN A 243 -6.87 -5.22 0.16
N LEU A 244 -7.56 -6.06 -0.59
CA LEU A 244 -8.75 -5.68 -1.34
C LEU A 244 -9.98 -6.38 -0.76
N ASP A 245 -10.99 -5.60 -0.41
CA ASP A 245 -12.29 -6.13 0.02
C ASP A 245 -13.35 -5.93 -1.07
N GLU A 246 -14.54 -6.48 -0.85
CA GLU A 246 -15.71 -6.31 -1.71
C GLU A 246 -15.49 -6.80 -3.16
N MET A 247 -14.68 -7.85 -3.34
CA MET A 247 -14.43 -8.47 -4.65
C MET A 247 -15.71 -8.93 -5.36
N VAL A 248 -16.79 -9.17 -4.60
CA VAL A 248 -18.14 -9.43 -5.14
C VAL A 248 -18.63 -8.32 -6.08
N ASN A 249 -18.15 -7.09 -5.93
CA ASN A 249 -18.54 -5.99 -6.81
C ASN A 249 -18.01 -6.14 -8.25
N LEU A 250 -16.95 -6.95 -8.47
CA LEU A 250 -16.53 -7.30 -9.83
C LEU A 250 -17.59 -8.14 -10.56
N TYR A 251 -18.31 -8.99 -9.85
CA TYR A 251 -19.41 -9.76 -10.41
C TYR A 251 -20.60 -8.88 -10.82
N LYS A 252 -20.78 -7.72 -10.17
CA LYS A 252 -21.87 -6.77 -10.45
C LYS A 252 -21.63 -5.91 -11.70
N LEU A 253 -20.48 -6.02 -12.36
CA LEU A 253 -20.24 -5.32 -13.63
C LEU A 253 -21.23 -5.83 -14.69
N SER A 254 -21.89 -4.92 -15.41
CA SER A 254 -22.88 -5.28 -16.44
C SER A 254 -22.28 -6.05 -17.61
N SER A 255 -21.12 -5.60 -18.10
CA SER A 255 -20.42 -6.21 -19.25
C SER A 255 -19.70 -7.51 -18.86
N GLN A 256 -20.03 -8.61 -19.53
CA GLN A 256 -19.33 -9.89 -19.37
C GLN A 256 -17.84 -9.76 -19.71
N LYS A 257 -17.50 -9.05 -20.79
CA LYS A 257 -16.11 -8.80 -21.16
C LYS A 257 -15.35 -8.10 -20.03
N ALA A 258 -15.96 -7.09 -19.40
CA ALA A 258 -15.35 -6.38 -18.27
C ALA A 258 -15.13 -7.29 -17.06
N ARG A 259 -16.09 -8.18 -16.75
CA ARG A 259 -15.92 -9.20 -15.69
C ARG A 259 -14.74 -10.11 -15.97
N VAL A 260 -14.71 -10.71 -17.17
CA VAL A 260 -13.64 -11.64 -17.59
C VAL A 260 -12.28 -10.97 -17.53
N SER A 261 -12.11 -9.75 -18.06
CA SER A 261 -10.82 -9.05 -18.01
C SER A 261 -10.36 -8.75 -16.58
N ASN A 262 -11.28 -8.47 -15.64
CA ASN A 262 -10.90 -8.30 -14.23
C ASN A 262 -10.48 -9.63 -13.58
N TYR A 263 -11.13 -10.74 -13.95
CA TYR A 263 -10.74 -12.07 -13.47
C TYR A 263 -9.39 -12.52 -14.05
N GLU A 264 -9.15 -12.27 -15.34
CA GLU A 264 -7.85 -12.50 -15.97
C GLU A 264 -6.75 -11.66 -15.31
N GLN A 265 -7.06 -10.42 -14.91
CA GLN A 265 -6.11 -9.59 -14.20
C GLN A 265 -5.73 -10.19 -12.84
N ILE A 266 -6.67 -10.80 -12.12
CA ILE A 266 -6.38 -11.52 -10.86
C ILE A 266 -5.44 -12.70 -11.10
N LEU A 267 -5.62 -13.44 -12.20
CA LEU A 267 -4.77 -14.58 -12.56
C LEU A 267 -3.35 -14.19 -13.00
N ARG A 268 -3.13 -12.92 -13.35
CA ARG A 268 -1.81 -12.37 -13.74
C ARG A 268 -1.02 -11.82 -12.56
N ILE A 269 -1.61 -11.78 -11.37
CA ILE A 269 -0.93 -11.36 -10.14
C ILE A 269 0.05 -12.45 -9.71
#